data_AF-A0A212U5H0-F1
#
_entry.id   AF-A0A212U5H0-F1
#
_cell.length_a   1.000
_cell.length_b   1.000
_cell.length_c   1.000
_cell.angle_alpha   90.00
_cell.angle_beta   90.00
_cell.angle_gamma   90.00
#
_symmetry.space_group_name_H-M   'P 1'
#
loop_
_entity.id
_entity.type
_entity.pdbx_description
1 polymer ?
#
loop_
_entity_poly.entity_id
_entity_poly.type
_entity_poly.pdbx_seq_one_letter_code
_entity_poly.pdbx_strand_id
1 'polypeptide(L)'
;MSRYIDIHVLQTVPPANLNRDDTGSPKSAVYGGVRRTRVSSQAWKRAVRQDFPSLLAPEDLGSRTKRIVELVARELMQRDLEEAEALEAATGVLEQAGIKVEVPKRKAKDEGAKPESRALVFLGAHQIRELADVALARRAGGLDDKEFKARAKRAAVESQSIDLALFGRMVAESPDLNVDAAVQVAHAIGVQAGDNEFDYYTAVDDLNTDAETGAGMIGTIEFTSATLYRYATVNVASLFENLGDAEATERAVNAFVTSFVRSMPSGKQNTFANRTLPEVVLVMVRDTQPVSLVQAFEQPVVAEPGTSPSAVAAERLVRKAQQVEAMYDEQPVEVLAIHDGGVTSLSEWVSPSTLTEVAGRAGKLAVASVAEESA
;
A
#
# COMPACT_ATOMS: atom_id res chain seq x y z
N MET A 1 1.49 -22.38 12.62
CA MET A 1 0.12 -21.89 12.46
C MET A 1 0.18 -20.51 11.83
N SER A 2 -0.77 -20.17 10.95
CA SER A 2 -0.78 -18.86 10.27
C SER A 2 -1.01 -17.72 11.27
N ARG A 3 0.00 -16.86 11.46
CA ARG A 3 -0.08 -15.65 12.28
C ARG A 3 -0.57 -14.46 11.47
N TYR A 4 -1.47 -13.67 12.05
CA TYR A 4 -2.05 -12.46 11.49
C TYR A 4 -1.66 -11.25 12.34
N ILE A 5 -1.30 -10.15 11.69
CA ILE A 5 -1.02 -8.86 12.34
C ILE A 5 -2.09 -7.87 11.91
N ASP A 6 -3.09 -7.68 12.76
CA ASP A 6 -4.19 -6.74 12.54
C ASP A 6 -3.77 -5.35 13.00
N ILE A 7 -3.95 -4.35 12.14
CA ILE A 7 -3.57 -2.96 12.38
C ILE A 7 -4.82 -2.09 12.29
N HIS A 8 -5.28 -1.61 13.44
CA HIS A 8 -6.40 -0.70 13.57
C HIS A 8 -5.89 0.71 13.83
N VAL A 9 -6.37 1.68 13.06
CA VAL A 9 -5.90 3.06 13.16
C VAL A 9 -7.10 4.00 13.21
N LEU A 10 -7.09 4.93 14.17
CA LEU A 10 -7.96 6.10 14.20
C LEU A 10 -7.14 7.34 13.93
N GLN A 11 -7.51 8.04 12.85
CA GLN A 11 -6.78 9.23 12.41
C GLN A 11 -7.78 10.33 12.05
N THR A 12 -7.76 11.42 12.79
CA THR A 12 -8.50 12.62 12.42
C THR A 12 -7.81 13.35 11.29
N VAL A 13 -8.59 13.71 10.28
CA VAL A 13 -8.16 14.49 9.12
C VAL A 13 -8.96 15.79 9.09
N PRO A 14 -8.28 16.95 8.96
CA PRO A 14 -8.94 18.25 8.81
C PRO A 14 -9.73 18.32 7.50
N PRO A 15 -10.43 19.43 7.20
CA PRO A 15 -10.99 19.68 5.88
C PRO A 15 -10.02 19.32 4.75
N ALA A 16 -10.39 18.34 3.92
CA ALA A 16 -9.50 17.77 2.93
C ALA A 16 -10.23 17.04 1.80
N ASN A 17 -9.53 16.90 0.67
CA ASN A 17 -9.92 16.04 -0.45
C ASN A 17 -8.81 15.01 -0.78
N LEU A 18 -8.61 14.08 0.16
CA LEU A 18 -7.56 13.04 0.11
C LEU A 18 -7.68 12.12 -1.10
N ASN A 19 -8.91 11.74 -1.44
CA ASN A 19 -9.20 10.81 -2.51
C ASN A 19 -10.56 11.13 -3.15
N ARG A 20 -10.50 11.57 -4.40
CA ARG A 20 -11.66 11.97 -5.21
C ARG A 20 -12.05 10.96 -6.28
N ASP A 21 -13.30 11.05 -6.71
CA ASP A 21 -13.81 10.41 -7.91
C ASP A 21 -13.46 11.22 -9.19
N ASP A 22 -14.10 10.86 -10.30
CA ASP A 22 -13.93 11.47 -11.61
C ASP A 22 -14.57 12.86 -11.72
N THR A 23 -15.55 13.20 -10.87
CA THR A 23 -16.13 14.56 -10.78
C THR A 23 -15.31 15.50 -9.89
N GLY A 24 -14.33 14.96 -9.16
CA GLY A 24 -13.46 15.71 -8.27
C GLY A 24 -13.95 15.76 -6.82
N SER A 25 -15.08 15.11 -6.53
CA SER A 25 -15.72 15.07 -5.23
C SER A 25 -15.03 14.04 -4.31
N PRO A 26 -14.89 14.31 -3.00
CA PRO A 26 -14.41 13.32 -2.04
C PRO A 26 -15.26 12.04 -2.11
N LYS A 27 -14.58 10.90 -2.19
CA LYS A 27 -15.27 9.60 -2.19
C LYS A 27 -16.00 9.39 -0.87
N SER A 28 -17.19 8.81 -0.95
CA SER A 28 -18.01 8.44 0.20
C SER A 28 -18.41 6.97 0.15
N ALA A 29 -19.01 6.48 1.24
CA ALA A 29 -19.72 5.21 1.33
C ALA A 29 -20.87 5.31 2.34
N VAL A 30 -21.88 4.44 2.18
CA VAL A 30 -22.94 4.26 3.17
C VAL A 30 -22.53 3.12 4.10
N TYR A 31 -22.51 3.37 5.41
CA TYR A 31 -22.24 2.36 6.43
C TYR A 31 -23.06 2.65 7.70
N GLY A 32 -23.76 1.63 8.20
CA GLY A 32 -24.70 1.79 9.32
C GLY A 32 -25.84 2.77 9.02
N GLY A 33 -26.30 2.81 7.77
CA GLY A 33 -27.42 3.66 7.34
C GLY A 33 -27.09 5.14 7.09
N VAL A 34 -25.84 5.58 7.26
CA VAL A 34 -25.45 6.98 7.00
C VAL A 34 -24.32 7.09 5.99
N ARG A 35 -24.25 8.22 5.30
CA ARG A 35 -23.11 8.59 4.42
C ARG A 35 -21.89 8.96 5.26
N ARG A 36 -20.72 8.49 4.84
CA ARG A 36 -19.42 8.77 5.45
C ARG A 36 -18.34 9.00 4.42
N THR A 37 -17.33 9.80 4.77
CA THR A 37 -16.11 9.93 3.99
C THR A 37 -15.46 8.56 3.81
N ARG A 38 -14.96 8.27 2.61
CA ARG A 38 -14.24 7.05 2.28
C ARG A 38 -12.95 7.39 1.55
N VAL A 39 -11.84 6.85 2.04
CA VAL A 39 -10.56 6.85 1.31
C VAL A 39 -10.31 5.44 0.78
N SER A 40 -10.09 5.30 -0.53
CA SER A 40 -9.93 3.98 -1.13
C SER A 40 -8.69 3.25 -0.62
N SER A 41 -8.80 1.92 -0.48
CA SER A 41 -7.67 1.06 -0.11
C SER A 41 -6.49 1.25 -1.07
N GLN A 42 -6.74 1.45 -2.38
CA GLN A 42 -5.70 1.70 -3.37
C GLN A 42 -4.96 3.03 -3.17
N ALA A 43 -5.65 4.08 -2.74
CA ALA A 43 -4.99 5.35 -2.40
C ALA A 43 -4.01 5.16 -1.23
N TRP A 44 -4.41 4.38 -0.23
CA TRP A 44 -3.57 4.03 0.91
C TRP A 44 -2.43 3.08 0.57
N LYS A 45 -2.70 2.00 -0.17
CA LYS A 45 -1.66 1.07 -0.66
C LYS A 45 -0.60 1.83 -1.47
N ARG A 46 -1.00 2.78 -2.31
CA ARG A 46 -0.06 3.63 -3.05
C ARG A 46 0.77 4.52 -2.11
N ALA A 47 0.15 5.17 -1.14
CA ALA A 47 0.87 6.02 -0.18
C ALA A 47 1.92 5.22 0.61
N VAL A 48 1.55 4.02 1.09
CA VAL A 48 2.45 3.08 1.76
C VAL A 48 3.62 2.69 0.86
N ARG A 49 3.36 2.25 -0.38
CA ARG A 49 4.41 1.86 -1.32
C ARG A 49 5.38 3.00 -1.66
N GLN A 50 4.90 4.24 -1.70
CA GLN A 50 5.75 5.40 -1.97
C GLN A 50 6.64 5.78 -0.79
N ASP A 51 6.31 5.32 0.41
CA ASP A 51 7.07 5.57 1.64
C ASP A 51 8.19 4.54 1.83
N PHE A 52 8.03 3.32 1.30
CA PHE A 52 9.01 2.23 1.41
C PHE A 52 10.46 2.57 1.02
N PRO A 53 10.75 3.36 -0.04
CA PRO A 53 12.14 3.73 -0.37
C PRO A 53 12.87 4.50 0.74
N SER A 54 12.16 5.05 1.73
CA SER A 54 12.78 5.69 2.90
C SER A 54 13.16 4.71 4.02
N LEU A 55 12.67 3.47 3.95
CA LEU A 55 12.82 2.44 4.99
C LEU A 55 13.56 1.18 4.51
N LEU A 56 13.51 0.88 3.22
CA LEU A 56 13.99 -0.35 2.61
C LEU A 56 15.02 -0.06 1.52
N ALA A 57 15.94 -1.01 1.30
CA ALA A 57 16.91 -0.92 0.23
C ALA A 57 16.21 -0.97 -1.15
N PRO A 58 16.72 -0.27 -2.17
CA PRO A 58 16.18 -0.35 -3.53
C PRO A 58 16.11 -1.78 -4.08
N GLU A 59 17.04 -2.65 -3.68
CA GLU A 59 17.06 -4.07 -4.07
C GLU A 59 15.85 -4.86 -3.56
N ASP A 60 15.32 -4.50 -2.38
CA ASP A 60 14.17 -5.15 -1.75
C ASP A 60 12.83 -4.69 -2.37
N LEU A 61 12.85 -3.75 -3.32
CA LEU A 61 11.67 -3.10 -3.89
C LEU A 61 11.47 -3.45 -5.37
N GLY A 62 10.22 -3.38 -5.80
CA GLY A 62 9.82 -3.64 -7.17
C GLY A 62 9.35 -2.40 -7.91
N SER A 63 9.37 -2.50 -9.24
CA SER A 63 8.94 -1.45 -10.16
C SER A 63 7.67 -1.87 -10.88
N ARG A 64 6.62 -1.04 -10.79
CA ARG A 64 5.37 -1.21 -11.55
C ARG A 64 5.35 -0.28 -12.75
N THR A 65 5.56 -0.82 -13.95
CA THR A 65 5.73 -0.02 -15.17
C THR A 65 5.36 -0.80 -16.44
N LYS A 66 5.09 -0.08 -17.53
CA LYS A 66 5.08 -0.64 -18.89
C LYS A 66 6.47 -0.67 -19.53
N ARG A 67 7.40 0.12 -19.00
CA ARG A 67 8.77 0.25 -19.52
C ARG A 67 9.71 -0.78 -18.89
N ILE A 68 9.22 -2.01 -18.66
CA ILE A 68 9.98 -3.05 -17.95
C ILE A 68 11.18 -3.54 -18.79
N VAL A 69 11.05 -3.51 -20.11
CA VAL A 69 12.12 -3.82 -21.06
C VAL A 69 13.31 -2.88 -20.84
N GLU A 70 13.06 -1.59 -20.60
CA GLU A 70 14.14 -0.64 -20.33
C GLU A 70 14.84 -0.91 -19.00
N LEU A 71 14.15 -1.45 -18.00
CA LEU A 71 14.78 -1.76 -16.71
C LEU A 71 15.73 -2.95 -16.86
N VAL A 72 15.30 -4.01 -17.54
CA VAL A 72 16.17 -5.16 -17.85
C VAL A 72 17.32 -4.75 -18.77
N ALA A 73 17.05 -3.92 -19.79
CA ALA A 73 18.09 -3.43 -20.69
C ALA A 73 19.13 -2.56 -19.96
N ARG A 74 18.73 -1.74 -18.99
CA ARG A 74 19.68 -0.97 -18.16
C ARG A 74 20.60 -1.88 -17.34
N GLU A 75 20.06 -2.96 -16.75
CA GLU A 75 20.88 -3.96 -16.05
C GLU A 75 21.89 -4.63 -17.00
N LEU A 76 21.47 -4.92 -18.24
CA LEU A 76 22.36 -5.48 -19.26
C LEU A 76 23.44 -4.48 -19.71
N MET A 77 23.10 -3.20 -19.88
CA MET A 77 24.04 -2.15 -20.26
C MET A 77 25.11 -1.90 -19.19
N GLN A 78 24.77 -2.07 -17.92
CA GLN A 78 25.75 -2.01 -16.83
C GLN A 78 26.76 -3.17 -16.87
N ARG A 79 26.52 -4.18 -17.72
CA ARG A 79 27.36 -5.37 -17.90
C ARG A 79 27.96 -5.39 -19.31
N ASP A 80 28.26 -4.20 -19.82
CA ASP A 80 28.98 -3.95 -21.07
C ASP A 80 28.24 -4.38 -22.36
N LEU A 81 26.90 -4.43 -22.35
CA LEU A 81 26.11 -4.59 -23.58
C LEU A 81 25.74 -3.23 -24.18
N GLU A 82 25.87 -3.13 -25.49
CA GLU A 82 25.38 -1.99 -26.27
C GLU A 82 23.85 -1.87 -26.20
N GLU A 83 23.32 -0.64 -26.25
CA GLU A 83 21.90 -0.36 -26.00
C GLU A 83 20.95 -1.18 -26.89
N ALA A 84 21.27 -1.29 -28.19
CA ALA A 84 20.46 -2.05 -29.14
C ALA A 84 20.42 -3.54 -28.79
N GLU A 85 21.56 -4.12 -28.45
CA GLU A 85 21.68 -5.53 -28.08
C GLU A 85 21.01 -5.82 -26.73
N ALA A 86 21.14 -4.89 -25.78
CA ALA A 86 20.49 -4.97 -24.48
C ALA A 86 18.96 -4.93 -24.60
N LEU A 87 18.41 -4.08 -25.46
CA LEU A 87 16.97 -4.01 -25.72
C LEU A 87 16.44 -5.29 -26.39
N GLU A 88 17.17 -5.84 -27.35
CA GLU A 88 16.81 -7.11 -28.01
C GLU A 88 16.83 -8.27 -27.01
N ALA A 89 17.90 -8.40 -26.23
CA ALA A 89 18.05 -9.45 -25.23
C ALA A 89 17.01 -9.34 -24.10
N ALA A 90 16.73 -8.12 -23.62
CA ALA A 90 15.68 -7.84 -22.65
C ALA A 90 14.30 -8.23 -23.19
N THR A 91 14.00 -7.92 -24.45
CA THR A 91 12.73 -8.30 -25.09
C THR A 91 12.61 -9.81 -25.16
N GLY A 92 13.65 -10.51 -25.64
CA GLY A 92 13.65 -11.96 -25.77
C GLY A 92 13.42 -12.69 -24.44
N VAL A 93 14.11 -12.26 -23.36
CA VAL A 93 13.94 -12.92 -22.05
C VAL A 93 12.56 -12.65 -21.44
N LEU A 94 12.01 -11.45 -21.60
CA LEU A 94 10.68 -11.11 -21.09
C LEU A 94 9.58 -11.89 -21.81
N GLU A 95 9.69 -12.06 -23.14
CA GLU A 95 8.75 -12.89 -23.89
C GLU A 95 8.78 -14.35 -23.45
N GLN A 96 9.99 -14.90 -23.19
CA GLN A 96 10.12 -16.25 -22.65
C GLN A 96 9.59 -16.39 -21.22
N ALA A 97 9.68 -15.33 -20.42
CA ALA A 97 9.04 -15.25 -19.11
C ALA A 97 7.50 -15.17 -19.18
N GLY A 98 6.93 -15.00 -20.39
CA GLY A 98 5.49 -14.87 -20.60
C GLY A 98 4.96 -13.45 -20.50
N ILE A 99 5.84 -12.44 -20.61
CA ILE A 99 5.45 -11.03 -20.64
C ILE A 99 5.43 -10.58 -22.09
N LYS A 100 4.24 -10.23 -22.61
CA LYS A 100 4.12 -9.74 -23.99
C LYS A 100 4.62 -8.31 -24.11
N VAL A 101 5.48 -8.09 -25.09
CA VAL A 101 6.10 -6.81 -25.40
C VAL A 101 5.62 -6.33 -26.77
N GLU A 102 5.36 -5.02 -26.90
CA GLU A 102 5.00 -4.39 -28.16
C GLU A 102 5.62 -2.99 -28.25
N VAL A 103 5.84 -2.50 -29.47
CA VAL A 103 6.20 -1.09 -29.68
C VAL A 103 4.90 -0.27 -29.69
N PRO A 104 4.73 0.73 -28.81
CA PRO A 104 3.49 1.49 -28.74
C PRO A 104 3.16 2.18 -30.08
N LYS A 105 1.98 1.90 -30.64
CA LYS A 105 1.53 2.47 -31.94
C LYS A 105 1.55 4.00 -32.00
N ARG A 106 1.40 4.68 -30.85
CA ARG A 106 1.47 6.15 -30.74
C ARG A 106 2.88 6.71 -30.95
N LYS A 107 3.92 5.92 -30.64
CA LYS A 107 5.34 6.29 -30.77
C LYS A 107 6.01 5.63 -31.98
N ALA A 108 5.32 4.75 -32.71
CA ALA A 108 5.89 4.00 -33.83
C ALA A 108 6.37 4.87 -35.01
N LYS A 109 6.07 6.17 -35.01
CA LYS A 109 6.57 7.16 -35.99
C LYS A 109 7.80 7.94 -35.50
N ASP A 110 8.20 7.78 -34.24
CA ASP A 110 9.38 8.43 -33.67
C ASP A 110 10.61 7.53 -33.87
N GLU A 111 11.68 8.07 -34.46
CA GLU A 111 12.98 7.42 -34.51
C GLU A 111 13.51 7.26 -33.07
N GLY A 112 13.43 6.03 -32.52
CA GLY A 112 13.84 5.72 -31.13
C GLY A 112 12.73 5.15 -30.23
N ALA A 113 11.59 4.72 -30.79
CA ALA A 113 10.52 4.08 -30.02
C ALA A 113 11.01 2.79 -29.32
N LYS A 114 11.08 2.82 -27.99
CA LYS A 114 11.49 1.66 -27.17
C LYS A 114 10.33 0.68 -26.99
N PRO A 115 10.59 -0.64 -26.96
CA PRO A 115 9.59 -1.64 -26.66
C PRO A 115 9.03 -1.48 -25.24
N GLU A 116 7.71 -1.62 -25.08
CA GLU A 116 7.01 -1.56 -23.80
C GLU A 116 6.18 -2.84 -23.61
N SER A 117 5.96 -3.27 -22.36
CA SER A 117 5.02 -4.36 -22.10
C SER A 117 3.59 -3.90 -22.38
N ARG A 118 2.78 -4.79 -22.95
CA ARG A 118 1.38 -4.50 -23.32
C ARG A 118 0.54 -4.06 -22.12
N ALA A 119 0.78 -4.70 -20.98
CA ALA A 119 0.16 -4.40 -19.69
C ALA A 119 1.16 -3.80 -18.70
N LEU A 120 0.64 -3.19 -17.62
CA LEU A 120 1.45 -2.81 -16.46
C LEU A 120 1.97 -4.07 -15.79
N VAL A 121 3.29 -4.22 -15.74
CA VAL A 121 3.95 -5.35 -15.08
C VAL A 121 4.60 -4.83 -13.80
N PHE A 122 4.70 -5.71 -12.81
CA PHE A 122 5.33 -5.43 -11.54
C PHE A 122 6.40 -6.49 -11.27
N LEU A 123 7.67 -6.12 -11.31
CA LEU A 123 8.79 -7.03 -11.02
C LEU A 123 9.66 -6.43 -9.90
N GLY A 124 10.19 -7.30 -9.04
CA GLY A 124 11.20 -6.97 -8.04
C GLY A 124 12.56 -6.66 -8.66
N ALA A 125 13.40 -5.87 -7.99
CA ALA A 125 14.76 -5.58 -8.49
C ALA A 125 15.64 -6.84 -8.61
N HIS A 126 15.46 -7.84 -7.73
CA HIS A 126 16.12 -9.15 -7.86
C HIS A 126 15.68 -9.88 -9.14
N GLN A 127 14.37 -9.96 -9.41
CA GLN A 127 13.83 -10.58 -10.61
C GLN A 127 14.35 -9.92 -11.90
N ILE A 128 14.47 -8.59 -11.91
CA ILE A 128 15.02 -7.85 -13.06
C ILE A 128 16.49 -8.24 -13.30
N ARG A 129 17.29 -8.33 -12.23
CA ARG A 129 18.70 -8.76 -12.31
C ARG A 129 18.85 -10.21 -12.77
N GLU A 130 18.03 -11.12 -12.23
CA GLU A 130 18.03 -12.52 -12.63
C GLU A 130 17.60 -12.70 -14.10
N LEU A 131 16.62 -11.94 -14.58
CA LEU A 131 16.24 -11.93 -15.99
C LEU A 131 17.40 -11.44 -16.87
N ALA A 132 18.15 -10.44 -16.43
CA ALA A 132 19.36 -10.01 -17.12
C ALA A 132 20.44 -11.11 -17.14
N ASP A 133 20.65 -11.84 -16.04
CA ASP A 133 21.59 -12.98 -15.98
C ASP A 133 21.19 -14.09 -16.97
N VAL A 134 19.90 -14.42 -17.03
CA VAL A 134 19.37 -15.43 -17.96
C VAL A 134 19.55 -14.99 -19.41
N ALA A 135 19.35 -13.71 -19.72
CA ALA A 135 19.58 -13.15 -21.05
C ALA A 135 21.06 -13.25 -21.46
N LEU A 136 22.00 -12.92 -20.56
CA LEU A 136 23.43 -13.04 -20.83
C LEU A 136 23.86 -14.49 -21.04
N ALA A 137 23.38 -15.42 -20.20
CA ALA A 137 23.68 -16.84 -20.33
C ALA A 137 23.20 -17.40 -21.68
N ARG A 138 22.03 -16.96 -22.16
CA ARG A 138 21.52 -17.33 -23.49
C ARG A 138 22.40 -16.77 -24.60
N ARG A 139 22.82 -15.51 -24.52
CA ARG A 139 23.74 -14.87 -25.49
C ARG A 139 25.09 -15.56 -25.55
N ALA A 140 25.63 -16.01 -24.42
CA ALA A 140 26.86 -16.78 -24.36
C ALA A 140 26.74 -18.20 -24.94
N GLY A 141 25.56 -18.61 -25.44
CA GLY A 141 25.30 -19.95 -25.95
C GLY A 141 25.16 -21.01 -24.86
N GLY A 142 25.07 -20.61 -23.60
CA GLY A 142 25.03 -21.52 -22.44
C GLY A 142 23.64 -22.06 -22.09
N LEU A 143 22.60 -21.70 -22.85
CA LEU A 143 21.23 -22.15 -22.65
C LEU A 143 20.60 -22.56 -23.98
N ASP A 144 19.97 -23.73 -24.01
CA ASP A 144 19.05 -24.10 -25.08
C ASP A 144 17.69 -23.37 -24.95
N ASP A 145 16.80 -23.50 -25.95
CA ASP A 145 15.52 -22.79 -25.94
C ASP A 145 14.58 -23.23 -24.80
N LYS A 146 14.66 -24.50 -24.38
CA LYS A 146 13.83 -25.05 -23.31
C LYS A 146 14.31 -24.56 -21.94
N GLU A 147 15.62 -24.58 -21.72
CA GLU A 147 16.28 -24.07 -20.53
C GLU A 147 16.13 -22.57 -20.40
N PHE A 148 16.27 -21.82 -21.51
CA PHE A 148 16.06 -20.38 -21.53
C PHE A 148 14.64 -20.02 -21.07
N LYS A 149 13.62 -20.69 -21.62
CA LYS A 149 12.23 -20.50 -21.21
C LYS A 149 11.98 -20.86 -19.75
N ALA A 150 12.50 -21.99 -19.29
CA ALA A 150 12.32 -22.44 -17.92
C ALA A 150 12.96 -21.47 -16.91
N ARG A 151 14.19 -21.03 -17.17
CA ARG A 151 14.91 -20.08 -16.30
C ARG A 151 14.30 -18.68 -16.34
N ALA A 152 13.87 -18.20 -17.52
CA ALA A 152 13.21 -16.91 -17.64
C ALA A 152 11.89 -16.85 -16.85
N LYS A 153 11.06 -17.92 -16.94
CA LYS A 153 9.84 -18.03 -16.12
C LYS A 153 10.17 -18.05 -14.62
N ARG A 154 11.19 -18.84 -14.23
CA ARG A 154 11.62 -18.94 -12.83
C ARG A 154 12.05 -17.59 -12.27
N ALA A 155 12.93 -16.88 -12.99
CA ALA A 155 13.42 -15.54 -12.61
C ALA A 155 12.30 -14.51 -12.47
N ALA A 156 11.18 -14.68 -13.18
CA ALA A 156 10.03 -13.80 -13.06
C ALA A 156 9.08 -14.14 -11.88
N VAL A 157 9.23 -15.31 -11.25
CA VAL A 157 8.32 -15.87 -10.23
C VAL A 157 9.00 -16.09 -8.88
N GLU A 158 10.31 -16.35 -8.83
CA GLU A 158 11.05 -16.47 -7.58
C GLU A 158 11.51 -15.09 -7.09
N SER A 159 12.09 -15.04 -5.89
CA SER A 159 12.76 -13.84 -5.34
C SER A 159 11.90 -12.56 -5.36
N GLN A 160 10.69 -12.62 -4.79
CA GLN A 160 9.76 -11.48 -4.80
C GLN A 160 10.31 -10.30 -4.00
N SER A 161 10.09 -9.08 -4.49
CA SER A 161 10.35 -7.88 -3.70
C SER A 161 9.33 -7.74 -2.57
N ILE A 162 9.70 -7.04 -1.49
CA ILE A 162 8.83 -6.82 -0.32
C ILE A 162 7.49 -6.22 -0.73
N ASP A 163 7.50 -5.20 -1.59
CA ASP A 163 6.27 -4.53 -2.01
C ASP A 163 5.40 -5.38 -2.96
N LEU A 164 5.99 -6.34 -3.67
CA LEU A 164 5.25 -7.31 -4.47
C LEU A 164 4.68 -8.42 -3.58
N ALA A 165 5.47 -8.96 -2.64
CA ALA A 165 5.01 -9.97 -1.69
C ALA A 165 3.84 -9.47 -0.81
N LEU A 166 3.89 -8.21 -0.37
CA LEU A 166 2.82 -7.61 0.42
C LEU A 166 1.53 -7.38 -0.40
N PHE A 167 1.65 -6.85 -1.62
CA PHE A 167 0.48 -6.36 -2.38
C PHE A 167 0.05 -7.23 -3.55
N GLY A 168 0.79 -8.30 -3.83
CA GLY A 168 0.54 -9.23 -4.91
C GLY A 168 0.78 -8.67 -6.31
N ARG A 169 0.63 -9.56 -7.28
CA ARG A 169 0.77 -9.29 -8.71
C ARG A 169 -0.29 -10.07 -9.48
N MET A 170 -0.97 -9.40 -10.39
CA MET A 170 -1.91 -10.02 -11.32
C MET A 170 -1.49 -9.73 -12.76
N VAL A 171 -1.25 -10.79 -13.53
CA VAL A 171 -0.93 -10.75 -14.97
C VAL A 171 -1.93 -11.63 -15.71
N ALA A 172 -2.98 -11.01 -16.25
CA ALA A 172 -4.09 -11.75 -16.88
C ALA A 172 -3.68 -12.65 -18.05
N GLU A 173 -2.64 -12.26 -18.80
CA GLU A 173 -2.16 -13.03 -19.95
C GLU A 173 -1.29 -14.23 -19.56
N SER A 174 -0.72 -14.23 -18.35
CA SER A 174 0.20 -15.27 -17.85
C SER A 174 -0.08 -15.54 -16.37
N PRO A 175 -1.10 -16.37 -16.06
CA PRO A 175 -1.50 -16.68 -14.69
C PRO A 175 -0.39 -17.28 -13.82
N ASP A 176 0.57 -17.97 -14.44
CA ASP A 176 1.78 -18.50 -13.77
C ASP A 176 2.61 -17.41 -13.06
N LEU A 177 2.46 -16.15 -13.49
CA LEU A 177 3.15 -15.01 -12.89
C LEU A 177 2.35 -14.37 -11.74
N ASN A 178 1.14 -14.85 -11.44
CA ASN A 178 0.37 -14.27 -10.35
C ASN A 178 1.02 -14.56 -9.00
N VAL A 179 0.97 -13.57 -8.12
CA VAL A 179 1.44 -13.68 -6.73
C VAL A 179 0.31 -13.17 -5.86
N ASP A 180 -0.13 -14.02 -4.94
CA ASP A 180 -1.18 -13.66 -3.99
C ASP A 180 -0.63 -12.69 -2.96
N ALA A 181 -1.44 -11.68 -2.63
CA ALA A 181 -1.04 -10.63 -1.71
C ALA A 181 -1.09 -11.13 -0.26
N ALA A 182 -0.02 -10.93 0.49
CA ALA A 182 -0.01 -11.24 1.93
C ALA A 182 -0.79 -10.22 2.78
N VAL A 183 -1.12 -9.04 2.22
CA VAL A 183 -1.79 -7.96 2.96
C VAL A 183 -3.20 -7.66 2.44
N GLN A 184 -4.13 -7.63 3.39
CA GLN A 184 -5.47 -7.10 3.18
C GLN A 184 -5.53 -5.66 3.71
N VAL A 185 -6.01 -4.71 2.90
CA VAL A 185 -6.17 -3.30 3.32
C VAL A 185 -7.60 -2.90 3.03
N ALA A 186 -8.34 -2.53 4.07
CA ALA A 186 -9.70 -2.06 3.94
C ALA A 186 -9.77 -0.63 3.38
N HIS A 187 -10.93 -0.26 2.85
CA HIS A 187 -11.24 1.15 2.65
C HIS A 187 -11.28 1.84 4.01
N ALA A 188 -10.63 2.99 4.14
CA ALA A 188 -10.78 3.80 5.33
C ALA A 188 -12.12 4.53 5.27
N ILE A 189 -12.89 4.49 6.34
CA ILE A 189 -14.21 5.14 6.43
C ILE A 189 -14.24 6.11 7.61
N GLY A 190 -15.03 7.17 7.51
CA GLY A 190 -15.36 8.01 8.65
C GLY A 190 -16.04 7.21 9.75
N VAL A 191 -15.76 7.53 11.00
CA VAL A 191 -16.48 6.96 12.16
C VAL A 191 -17.78 7.71 12.45
N GLN A 192 -17.90 8.94 11.95
CA GLN A 192 -19.07 9.80 12.06
C GLN A 192 -19.85 9.82 10.74
N ALA A 193 -21.10 10.28 10.79
CA ALA A 193 -21.80 10.74 9.58
C ALA A 193 -21.13 12.01 9.05
N GLY A 194 -21.05 12.16 7.74
CA GLY A 194 -20.44 13.34 7.13
C GLY A 194 -20.89 13.56 5.69
N ASP A 195 -21.19 14.82 5.38
CA ASP A 195 -21.51 15.29 4.04
C ASP A 195 -20.32 16.02 3.43
N ASN A 196 -20.37 16.17 2.10
CA ASN A 196 -19.37 16.96 1.40
C ASN A 196 -19.70 18.45 1.57
N GLU A 197 -18.68 19.23 1.88
CA GLU A 197 -18.73 20.68 1.91
C GLU A 197 -18.09 21.25 0.64
N PHE A 198 -18.44 22.49 0.30
CA PHE A 198 -18.01 23.14 -0.93
C PHE A 198 -17.20 24.40 -0.61
N ASP A 199 -16.01 24.50 -1.18
CA ASP A 199 -15.20 25.70 -1.18
C ASP A 199 -15.35 26.42 -2.53
N TYR A 200 -15.85 27.65 -2.49
CA TYR A 200 -15.96 28.53 -3.66
C TYR A 200 -14.76 29.45 -3.70
N TYR A 201 -13.91 29.27 -4.72
CA TYR A 201 -12.68 30.05 -4.85
C TYR A 201 -12.63 30.77 -6.19
N THR A 202 -11.86 31.86 -6.21
CA THR A 202 -11.59 32.64 -7.41
C THR A 202 -10.10 32.69 -7.69
N ALA A 203 -9.73 32.80 -8.96
CA ALA A 203 -8.39 33.21 -9.37
C ALA A 203 -8.48 34.63 -9.92
N VAL A 204 -7.72 35.54 -9.32
CA VAL A 204 -7.67 36.95 -9.70
C VAL A 204 -6.51 37.14 -10.68
N ASP A 205 -6.71 37.99 -11.68
CA ASP A 205 -5.66 38.42 -12.60
C ASP A 205 -5.01 39.70 -12.05
N ASP A 206 -3.74 39.61 -11.64
CA ASP A 206 -2.99 40.70 -11.03
C ASP A 206 -2.76 41.90 -11.97
N LEU A 207 -2.87 41.72 -13.29
CA LEU A 207 -2.68 42.79 -14.29
C LEU A 207 -3.98 43.47 -14.74
N ASN A 208 -5.13 42.98 -14.27
CA ASN A 208 -6.41 43.59 -14.60
C ASN A 208 -6.70 44.79 -13.69
N THR A 209 -6.25 45.98 -14.10
CA THR A 209 -6.27 47.20 -13.26
C THR A 209 -7.50 48.09 -13.44
N ASP A 210 -8.36 47.88 -14.44
CA ASP A 210 -9.47 48.80 -14.72
C ASP A 210 -10.81 48.13 -15.07
N ALA A 211 -11.85 48.52 -14.31
CA ALA A 211 -13.30 48.39 -14.54
C ALA A 211 -13.99 47.00 -14.53
N GLU A 212 -13.29 45.87 -14.68
CA GLU A 212 -13.90 44.55 -14.50
C GLU A 212 -13.41 43.91 -13.20
N THR A 213 -14.15 44.08 -12.12
CA THR A 213 -13.94 43.39 -10.82
C THR A 213 -14.21 41.87 -10.88
N GLY A 214 -14.24 41.30 -12.09
CA GLY A 214 -14.55 39.90 -12.35
C GLY A 214 -13.38 38.99 -11.97
N ALA A 215 -13.70 37.87 -11.33
CA ALA A 215 -12.75 36.78 -11.17
C ALA A 215 -12.34 36.24 -12.55
N GLY A 216 -11.03 36.15 -12.82
CA GLY A 216 -10.50 35.55 -14.04
C GLY A 216 -10.85 34.06 -14.18
N MET A 217 -11.13 33.41 -13.05
CA MET A 217 -11.75 32.08 -12.98
C MET A 217 -12.53 31.94 -11.67
N ILE A 218 -13.68 31.27 -11.71
CA ILE A 218 -14.37 30.78 -10.51
C ILE A 218 -14.33 29.26 -10.55
N GLY A 219 -14.05 28.64 -9.41
CA GLY A 219 -14.10 27.19 -9.24
C GLY A 219 -14.78 26.80 -7.95
N THR A 220 -15.17 25.53 -7.88
CA THR A 220 -15.66 24.90 -6.65
C THR A 220 -14.84 23.65 -6.38
N ILE A 221 -14.39 23.47 -5.13
CA ILE A 221 -13.76 22.24 -4.68
C ILE A 221 -14.58 21.67 -3.54
N GLU A 222 -14.96 20.40 -3.65
CA GLU A 222 -15.54 19.68 -2.53
C GLU A 222 -14.47 19.15 -1.57
N PHE A 223 -14.77 19.18 -0.28
CA PHE A 223 -13.93 18.65 0.79
C PHE A 223 -14.77 18.00 1.89
N THR A 224 -14.12 17.23 2.76
CA THR A 224 -14.73 16.65 3.97
C THR A 224 -13.74 16.70 5.12
N SER A 225 -14.21 16.64 6.35
CA SER A 225 -13.40 16.34 7.54
C SER A 225 -13.97 15.13 8.26
N ALA A 226 -13.10 14.28 8.84
CA ALA A 226 -13.55 13.09 9.56
C ALA A 226 -12.43 12.50 10.42
N THR A 227 -12.82 11.84 11.51
CA THR A 227 -11.97 10.78 12.09
C THR A 227 -12.15 9.51 11.27
N LEU A 228 -11.07 9.05 10.64
CA LEU A 228 -11.04 7.87 9.79
C LEU A 228 -10.67 6.64 10.61
N TYR A 229 -11.47 5.59 10.49
CA TYR A 229 -11.06 4.23 10.85
C TYR A 229 -10.36 3.58 9.65
N ARG A 230 -9.14 3.11 9.87
CA ARG A 230 -8.32 2.41 8.87
C ARG A 230 -7.98 1.04 9.43
N TYR A 231 -8.02 0.03 8.56
CA TYR A 231 -7.73 -1.35 8.91
C TYR A 231 -6.88 -2.01 7.84
N ALA A 232 -5.85 -2.72 8.28
CA ALA A 232 -5.10 -3.65 7.46
C ALA A 232 -4.74 -4.89 8.27
N THR A 233 -4.51 -6.01 7.59
CA THR A 233 -3.96 -7.20 8.22
C THR A 233 -2.88 -7.80 7.34
N VAL A 234 -1.83 -8.34 7.97
CA VAL A 234 -0.74 -9.06 7.32
C VAL A 234 -0.87 -10.54 7.66
N ASN A 235 -1.00 -11.39 6.65
CA ASN A 235 -0.82 -12.83 6.79
C ASN A 235 0.69 -13.14 6.75
N VAL A 236 1.26 -13.49 7.89
CA VAL A 236 2.70 -13.72 8.03
C VAL A 236 3.15 -14.96 7.27
N ALA A 237 2.37 -16.04 7.31
CA ALA A 237 2.71 -17.28 6.61
C ALA A 237 2.80 -17.04 5.09
N SER A 238 1.78 -16.42 4.50
CA SER A 238 1.81 -16.07 3.07
C SER A 238 2.90 -15.06 2.72
N LEU A 239 3.24 -14.15 3.62
CA LEU A 239 4.35 -13.21 3.42
C LEU A 239 5.69 -13.96 3.37
N PHE A 240 5.90 -14.89 4.30
CA PHE A 240 7.09 -15.72 4.33
C PHE A 240 7.19 -16.65 3.12
N GLU A 241 6.08 -17.29 2.70
CA GLU A 241 6.04 -18.09 1.47
C GLU A 241 6.46 -17.28 0.23
N ASN A 242 6.02 -16.02 0.14
CA ASN A 242 6.36 -15.15 -0.97
C ASN A 242 7.83 -14.68 -0.95
N LEU A 243 8.42 -14.48 0.24
CA LEU A 243 9.78 -13.93 0.39
C LEU A 243 10.86 -15.02 0.52
N GLY A 244 10.53 -16.17 1.09
CA GLY A 244 11.45 -17.28 1.36
C GLY A 244 12.53 -16.99 2.43
N ASP A 245 12.46 -15.84 3.10
CA ASP A 245 13.46 -15.39 4.08
C ASP A 245 12.81 -14.76 5.31
N ALA A 246 13.26 -15.18 6.49
CA ALA A 246 12.71 -14.76 7.77
C ALA A 246 13.10 -13.31 8.08
N GLU A 247 14.34 -12.91 7.79
CA GLU A 247 14.79 -11.53 8.01
C GLU A 247 14.07 -10.55 7.07
N ALA A 248 13.89 -10.91 5.80
CA ALA A 248 13.10 -10.13 4.85
C ALA A 248 11.63 -10.01 5.31
N THR A 249 11.07 -11.07 5.89
CA THR A 249 9.71 -11.06 6.46
C THR A 249 9.61 -10.08 7.63
N GLU A 250 10.58 -10.07 8.55
CA GLU A 250 10.65 -9.09 9.64
C GLU A 250 10.71 -7.65 9.10
N ARG A 251 11.63 -7.39 8.16
CA ARG A 251 11.80 -6.07 7.53
C ARG A 251 10.52 -5.63 6.82
N ALA A 252 9.86 -6.55 6.11
CA ALA A 252 8.61 -6.29 5.40
C ALA A 252 7.47 -5.90 6.35
N VAL A 253 7.30 -6.64 7.46
CA VAL A 253 6.30 -6.32 8.49
C VAL A 253 6.60 -4.96 9.13
N ASN A 254 7.85 -4.72 9.54
CA ASN A 254 8.24 -3.47 10.17
C ASN A 254 8.00 -2.26 9.24
N ALA A 255 8.46 -2.36 7.98
CA ALA A 255 8.25 -1.32 6.98
C ALA A 255 6.76 -1.11 6.69
N PHE A 256 5.97 -2.18 6.58
CA PHE A 256 4.53 -2.08 6.35
C PHE A 256 3.81 -1.39 7.50
N VAL A 257 4.03 -1.80 8.76
CA VAL A 257 3.42 -1.17 9.94
C VAL A 257 3.81 0.31 10.00
N THR A 258 5.09 0.62 9.85
CA THR A 258 5.63 1.99 9.89
C THR A 258 4.99 2.87 8.81
N SER A 259 5.03 2.42 7.55
CA SER A 259 4.50 3.18 6.43
C SER A 259 2.97 3.24 6.44
N PHE A 260 2.27 2.21 6.90
CA PHE A 260 0.83 2.27 7.09
C PHE A 260 0.47 3.33 8.12
N VAL A 261 1.16 3.42 9.25
CA VAL A 261 0.86 4.46 10.26
C VAL A 261 1.21 5.87 9.75
N ARG A 262 2.37 6.07 9.09
CA ARG A 262 2.91 7.42 8.78
C ARG A 262 2.53 8.01 7.43
N SER A 263 2.31 7.18 6.42
CA SER A 263 2.06 7.69 5.07
C SER A 263 0.68 8.38 4.98
N MET A 264 0.42 9.11 3.89
CA MET A 264 -0.89 9.70 3.60
C MET A 264 -1.10 9.90 2.09
N PRO A 265 -2.31 9.71 1.53
CA PRO A 265 -2.59 10.08 0.15
C PRO A 265 -2.34 11.57 -0.08
N SER A 266 -1.66 11.90 -1.19
CA SER A 266 -1.29 13.27 -1.52
C SER A 266 -2.36 14.06 -2.29
N GLY A 267 -3.59 13.55 -2.37
CA GLY A 267 -4.69 14.19 -3.07
C GLY A 267 -4.99 15.58 -2.50
N LYS A 268 -4.87 16.62 -3.34
CA LYS A 268 -5.08 18.04 -2.99
C LYS A 268 -4.31 18.50 -1.72
N GLN A 269 -3.25 17.79 -1.35
CA GLN A 269 -2.50 18.04 -0.11
C GLN A 269 -1.95 19.47 -0.05
N ASN A 270 -1.42 19.99 -1.16
CA ASN A 270 -0.87 21.36 -1.19
C ASN A 270 -1.95 22.44 -1.05
N THR A 271 -3.21 22.12 -1.37
CA THR A 271 -4.33 23.06 -1.22
C THR A 271 -4.86 23.07 0.21
N PHE A 272 -4.91 21.92 0.87
CA PHE A 272 -5.54 21.76 2.20
C PHE A 272 -4.57 21.62 3.38
N ALA A 273 -3.26 21.44 3.15
CA ALA A 273 -2.25 21.21 4.20
C ALA A 273 -2.67 20.13 5.22
N ASN A 274 -3.21 19.01 4.72
CA ASN A 274 -3.99 18.05 5.49
C ASN A 274 -3.20 16.88 6.09
N ARG A 275 -1.88 16.98 6.22
CA ARG A 275 -1.07 15.89 6.79
C ARG A 275 -1.27 15.81 8.30
N THR A 276 -1.70 14.64 8.78
CA THR A 276 -1.85 14.33 10.21
C THR A 276 -1.18 12.99 10.53
N LEU A 277 -0.96 12.73 11.83
CA LEU A 277 -0.63 11.40 12.33
C LEU A 277 -1.83 10.81 13.07
N PRO A 278 -1.96 9.48 13.16
CA PRO A 278 -3.01 8.86 13.94
C PRO A 278 -2.91 9.18 15.43
N GLU A 279 -4.07 9.34 16.07
CA GLU A 279 -4.19 9.52 17.53
C GLU A 279 -4.13 8.17 18.25
N VAL A 280 -4.70 7.13 17.63
CA VAL A 280 -4.69 5.76 18.15
C VAL A 280 -4.26 4.80 17.05
N VAL A 281 -3.27 3.98 17.37
CA VAL A 281 -2.92 2.77 16.61
C VAL A 281 -3.01 1.59 17.57
N LEU A 282 -3.73 0.56 17.18
CA LEU A 282 -3.84 -0.70 17.91
C LEU A 282 -3.41 -1.82 16.97
N VAL A 283 -2.34 -2.52 17.33
CA VAL A 283 -1.83 -3.69 16.61
C VAL A 283 -2.14 -4.93 17.45
N MET A 284 -2.90 -5.86 16.87
CA MET A 284 -3.30 -7.11 17.50
C MET A 284 -2.70 -8.27 16.71
N VAL A 285 -1.93 -9.11 17.39
CA VAL A 285 -1.33 -10.31 16.79
C VAL A 285 -2.18 -11.52 17.14
N ARG A 286 -2.57 -12.31 16.15
CA ARG A 286 -3.49 -13.45 16.28
C ARG A 286 -2.95 -14.68 15.56
N ASP A 287 -3.26 -15.87 16.06
CA ASP A 287 -2.83 -17.15 15.45
C ASP A 287 -3.98 -17.92 14.77
N THR A 288 -5.16 -17.32 14.70
CA THR A 288 -6.40 -17.94 14.23
C THR A 288 -6.89 -17.32 12.93
N GLN A 289 -7.39 -16.08 12.98
CA GLN A 289 -7.97 -15.37 11.85
C GLN A 289 -7.79 -13.85 12.01
N PRO A 290 -7.77 -13.09 10.90
CA PRO A 290 -7.77 -11.63 10.97
C PRO A 290 -9.17 -11.10 11.29
N VAL A 291 -9.26 -10.09 12.17
CA VAL A 291 -10.54 -9.56 12.64
C VAL A 291 -10.60 -8.04 12.48
N SER A 292 -11.49 -7.56 11.62
CA SER A 292 -11.78 -6.13 11.54
C SER A 292 -12.75 -5.69 12.65
N LEU A 293 -12.40 -4.62 13.35
CA LEU A 293 -13.25 -4.00 14.38
C LEU A 293 -14.19 -2.92 13.83
N VAL A 294 -14.43 -2.89 12.52
CA VAL A 294 -15.28 -1.89 11.86
C VAL A 294 -16.71 -1.79 12.45
N GLN A 295 -17.21 -2.87 13.04
CA GLN A 295 -18.51 -2.92 13.72
C GLN A 295 -18.59 -1.97 14.92
N ALA A 296 -17.44 -1.57 15.52
CA ALA A 296 -17.39 -0.51 16.55
C ALA A 296 -18.02 0.81 16.07
N PHE A 297 -18.04 1.01 14.75
CA PHE A 297 -18.54 2.22 14.11
C PHE A 297 -19.78 1.95 13.26
N GLU A 298 -20.45 0.80 13.39
CA GLU A 298 -21.72 0.61 12.66
C GLU A 298 -22.71 1.70 13.05
N GLN A 299 -22.95 1.88 14.35
CA GLN A 299 -23.62 3.09 14.83
C GLN A 299 -22.68 4.30 14.68
N PRO A 300 -23.09 5.37 13.98
CA PRO A 300 -22.25 6.55 13.79
C PRO A 300 -21.81 7.14 15.13
N VAL A 301 -20.55 7.56 15.20
CA VAL A 301 -20.04 8.29 16.37
C VAL A 301 -20.56 9.71 16.33
N VAL A 302 -21.06 10.17 17.47
CA VAL A 302 -21.54 11.54 17.69
C VAL A 302 -20.65 12.15 18.77
N ALA A 303 -20.35 13.44 18.64
CA ALA A 303 -19.63 14.17 19.69
C ALA A 303 -20.48 14.20 20.96
N GLU A 304 -19.86 13.93 22.11
CA GLU A 304 -20.49 14.12 23.41
C GLU A 304 -20.03 15.46 24.00
N PRO A 305 -20.84 16.14 24.84
CA PRO A 305 -20.43 17.39 25.46
C PRO A 305 -19.10 17.24 26.22
N GLY A 306 -18.07 17.96 25.78
CA GLY A 306 -16.73 17.91 26.39
C GLY A 306 -15.82 16.77 25.92
N THR A 307 -16.24 15.95 24.95
CA THR A 307 -15.43 14.84 24.40
C THR A 307 -15.36 14.90 22.89
N SER A 308 -14.15 14.76 22.34
CA SER A 308 -13.98 14.73 20.88
C SER A 308 -14.61 13.45 20.29
N PRO A 309 -15.12 13.50 19.05
CA PRO A 309 -15.56 12.30 18.35
C PRO A 309 -14.49 11.22 18.25
N SER A 310 -13.22 11.61 18.15
CA SER A 310 -12.11 10.67 18.08
C SER A 310 -11.88 9.92 19.40
N ALA A 311 -12.04 10.58 20.54
CA ALA A 311 -11.97 9.93 21.85
C ALA A 311 -13.14 8.95 22.05
N VAL A 312 -14.37 9.33 21.69
CA VAL A 312 -15.53 8.42 21.71
C VAL A 312 -15.30 7.21 20.78
N ALA A 313 -14.71 7.44 19.60
CA ALA A 313 -14.39 6.38 18.66
C ALA A 313 -13.33 5.41 19.22
N ALA A 314 -12.29 5.91 19.90
CA ALA A 314 -11.28 5.09 20.53
C ALA A 314 -11.85 4.22 21.66
N GLU A 315 -12.69 4.80 22.53
CA GLU A 315 -13.43 4.06 23.56
C GLU A 315 -14.30 2.94 22.97
N ARG A 316 -15.00 3.21 21.86
CA ARG A 316 -15.80 2.20 21.16
C ARG A 316 -14.94 1.10 20.53
N LEU A 317 -13.76 1.46 20.01
CA LEU A 317 -12.82 0.51 19.41
C LEU A 317 -12.33 -0.50 20.45
N VAL A 318 -11.88 -0.03 21.61
CA VAL A 318 -11.41 -0.87 22.73
C VAL A 318 -12.52 -1.77 23.22
N ARG A 319 -13.71 -1.21 23.49
CA ARG A 319 -14.87 -2.01 23.91
C ARG A 319 -15.23 -3.09 22.89
N LYS A 320 -15.16 -2.79 21.59
CA LYS A 320 -15.44 -3.79 20.55
C LYS A 320 -14.38 -4.88 20.51
N ALA A 321 -13.10 -4.55 20.68
CA ALA A 321 -12.02 -5.54 20.75
C ALA A 321 -12.26 -6.53 21.90
N GLN A 322 -12.48 -6.02 23.11
CA GLN A 322 -12.76 -6.82 24.31
C GLN A 322 -14.05 -7.65 24.18
N GLN A 323 -15.08 -7.11 23.52
CA GLN A 323 -16.30 -7.86 23.23
C GLN A 323 -16.04 -9.03 22.29
N VAL A 324 -15.27 -8.82 21.22
CA VAL A 324 -14.96 -9.90 20.26
C VAL A 324 -14.16 -11.00 20.96
N GLU A 325 -13.14 -10.60 21.73
CA GLU A 325 -12.34 -11.50 22.56
C GLU A 325 -13.21 -12.35 23.48
N ALA A 326 -14.16 -11.74 24.20
CA ALA A 326 -15.04 -12.45 25.13
C ALA A 326 -16.12 -13.30 24.44
N MET A 327 -16.69 -12.82 23.32
CA MET A 327 -17.79 -13.51 22.63
C MET A 327 -17.33 -14.72 21.83
N TYR A 328 -16.13 -14.66 21.26
CA TYR A 328 -15.63 -15.67 20.32
C TYR A 328 -14.44 -16.47 20.86
N ASP A 329 -14.03 -16.23 22.11
CA ASP A 329 -12.80 -16.81 22.70
C ASP A 329 -11.56 -16.53 21.83
N GLU A 330 -11.53 -15.33 21.27
CA GLU A 330 -10.62 -14.93 20.19
C GLU A 330 -9.57 -13.98 20.78
N GLN A 331 -8.72 -14.52 21.66
CA GLN A 331 -7.70 -13.77 22.39
C GLN A 331 -6.47 -13.50 21.50
N PRO A 332 -6.02 -12.24 21.38
CA PRO A 332 -4.76 -11.95 20.69
C PRO A 332 -3.58 -12.51 21.48
N VAL A 333 -2.57 -13.00 20.75
CA VAL A 333 -1.26 -13.37 21.30
C VAL A 333 -0.61 -12.15 21.94
N GLU A 334 -0.75 -11.00 21.29
CA GLU A 334 -0.20 -9.75 21.78
C GLU A 334 -1.03 -8.56 21.32
N VAL A 335 -1.14 -7.55 22.19
CA VAL A 335 -1.74 -6.25 21.90
C VAL A 335 -0.70 -5.16 22.12
N LEU A 336 -0.51 -4.34 21.09
CA LEU A 336 0.41 -3.22 21.07
C LEU A 336 -0.36 -1.95 20.71
N ALA A 337 -0.06 -0.82 21.34
CA ALA A 337 -0.76 0.42 21.05
C ALA A 337 0.14 1.65 21.02
N ILE A 338 -0.24 2.61 20.18
CA ILE A 338 0.26 3.99 20.17
C ILE A 338 -0.93 4.87 20.53
N HIS A 339 -0.82 5.61 21.63
CA HIS A 339 -1.81 6.58 22.06
C HIS A 339 -1.17 7.61 23.02
N ASP A 340 -1.85 8.74 23.23
CA ASP A 340 -1.42 9.84 24.09
C ASP A 340 -1.86 9.69 25.55
N GLY A 341 -2.57 8.61 25.88
CA GLY A 341 -3.14 8.36 27.21
C GLY A 341 -4.49 9.05 27.46
N GLY A 342 -5.04 9.79 26.49
CA GLY A 342 -6.30 10.50 26.64
C GLY A 342 -7.55 9.61 26.67
N VAL A 343 -7.39 8.32 26.33
CA VAL A 343 -8.45 7.29 26.33
C VAL A 343 -8.19 6.36 27.51
N THR A 344 -9.07 6.38 28.50
CA THR A 344 -8.88 5.67 29.77
C THR A 344 -8.91 4.17 29.56
N SER A 345 -9.92 3.65 28.84
CA SER A 345 -10.04 2.20 28.63
C SER A 345 -8.86 1.61 27.85
N LEU A 346 -8.29 2.38 26.92
CA LEU A 346 -7.10 1.97 26.17
C LEU A 346 -5.87 1.91 27.09
N SER A 347 -5.67 2.95 27.89
CA SER A 347 -4.53 3.04 28.83
C SER A 347 -4.56 1.98 29.93
N GLU A 348 -5.76 1.58 30.37
CA GLU A 348 -5.95 0.48 31.32
C GLU A 348 -5.70 -0.89 30.70
N TRP A 349 -5.96 -1.04 29.40
CA TRP A 349 -5.85 -2.31 28.69
C TRP A 349 -4.44 -2.58 28.17
N VAL A 350 -3.77 -1.57 27.60
CA VAL A 350 -2.44 -1.71 26.99
C VAL A 350 -1.62 -0.44 27.22
N SER A 351 -0.35 -0.60 27.58
CA SER A 351 0.55 0.54 27.79
C SER A 351 0.94 1.19 26.45
N PRO A 352 1.08 2.54 26.42
CA PRO A 352 1.48 3.24 25.21
C PRO A 352 2.90 2.85 24.81
N SER A 353 3.11 2.66 23.52
CA SER A 353 4.40 2.35 22.90
C SER A 353 4.67 3.34 21.76
N THR A 354 5.94 3.49 21.39
CA THR A 354 6.33 4.26 20.21
C THR A 354 6.09 3.45 18.93
N LEU A 355 6.01 4.13 17.79
CA LEU A 355 5.89 3.46 16.49
C LEU A 355 7.04 2.48 16.22
N THR A 356 8.26 2.86 16.59
CA THR A 356 9.45 2.01 16.41
C THR A 356 9.34 0.72 17.21
N GLU A 357 8.86 0.81 18.46
CA GLU A 357 8.66 -0.37 19.31
C GLU A 357 7.53 -1.26 18.79
N VAL A 358 6.40 -0.68 18.37
CA VAL A 358 5.26 -1.42 17.83
C VAL A 358 5.65 -2.16 16.54
N ALA A 359 6.28 -1.47 15.60
CA ALA A 359 6.71 -2.07 14.34
C ALA A 359 7.80 -3.13 14.55
N GLY A 360 8.75 -2.89 15.46
CA GLY A 360 9.81 -3.84 15.80
C GLY A 360 9.27 -5.10 16.51
N ARG A 361 8.35 -4.95 17.46
CA ARG A 361 7.73 -6.10 18.15
C ARG A 361 6.85 -6.91 17.20
N ALA A 362 6.04 -6.25 16.36
CA ALA A 362 5.24 -6.93 15.34
C ALA A 362 6.12 -7.74 14.38
N GLY A 363 7.25 -7.19 13.94
CA GLY A 363 8.22 -7.91 13.10
C GLY A 363 8.80 -9.15 13.79
N LYS A 364 9.24 -9.03 15.05
CA LYS A 364 9.77 -10.18 15.82
C LYS A 364 8.74 -11.28 16.03
N LEU A 365 7.49 -10.91 16.33
CA LEU A 365 6.40 -11.86 16.50
C LEU A 365 6.06 -12.58 15.19
N ALA A 366 6.19 -11.90 14.05
CA ALA A 366 6.05 -12.52 12.74
C ALA A 366 7.10 -13.62 12.54
N VAL A 367 8.39 -13.33 12.78
CA VAL A 367 9.46 -14.33 12.63
C VAL A 367 9.31 -15.51 13.60
N ALA A 368 8.90 -15.25 14.84
CA ALA A 368 8.70 -16.31 15.83
C ALA A 368 7.70 -17.37 15.34
N SER A 369 6.62 -16.98 14.64
CA SER A 369 5.65 -17.95 14.10
C SER A 369 6.22 -18.83 13.00
N VAL A 370 7.10 -18.27 12.17
CA VAL A 370 7.73 -18.99 11.06
C VAL A 370 8.72 -20.03 11.56
N ALA A 371 9.47 -19.68 12.62
CA ALA A 371 10.41 -20.61 13.26
C ALA A 371 9.69 -21.80 13.92
N GLU A 372 8.52 -21.57 14.51
CA GLU A 372 7.66 -22.62 15.09
C GLU A 372 7.06 -23.57 14.04
N GLU A 373 6.87 -23.14 12.79
CA GLU A 373 6.38 -24.00 11.70
C GLU A 373 7.49 -24.82 11.02
N SER A 374 8.74 -24.35 11.11
CA SER A 374 9.90 -25.01 10.47
C SER A 374 10.58 -26.07 11.35
N ALA A 375 10.21 -26.13 12.64
CA ALA A 375 10.68 -27.09 13.63
C ALA A 375 9.67 -28.24 13.80
#